data_AF-A0A936SA45-F1
#
_entry.id   AF-A0A936SA45-F1
#
_cell.length_a   1.000
_cell.length_b   1.000
_cell.length_c   1.000
_cell.angle_alpha   90.00
_cell.angle_beta   90.00
_cell.angle_gamma   90.00
#
_symmetry.space_group_name_H-M   'P 1'
#
loop_
_entity.id
_entity.type
_entity.pdbx_description
1 polymer ?
#
loop_
_entity_poly.entity_id
_entity_poly.type
_entity_poly.pdbx_seq_one_letter_code
_entity_poly.pdbx_strand_id
1 'polypeptide(L)'
;MHTARRVPVYRKLGPFQTKRLREIVHSVLAKLDRGSIADGLPLEVRDRHSLITRADAVADIHFPPESSTIAEYEMFRSAAQRRLIFDEFFWLTFSMRYSAAAVGGKRKPP
;
A
#
# COMPACT_ATOMS: atom_id res chain seq x y z
N MET A 1 2.23 -29.14 12.14
CA MET A 1 1.27 -28.09 11.71
C MET A 1 1.94 -27.23 10.65
N HIS A 2 1.92 -27.64 9.38
CA HIS A 2 2.41 -26.83 8.27
C HIS A 2 1.23 -26.00 7.75
N THR A 3 1.04 -24.79 8.28
CA THR A 3 0.04 -23.87 7.73
C THR A 3 0.48 -23.50 6.32
N ALA A 4 -0.35 -23.78 5.32
CA ALA A 4 -0.22 -23.36 3.93
C ALA A 4 -0.37 -21.83 3.78
N ARG A 5 0.31 -21.06 4.63
CA ARG A 5 0.22 -19.61 4.69
C ARG A 5 1.13 -19.03 3.62
N ARG A 6 0.55 -18.24 2.72
CA ARG A 6 1.29 -17.38 1.79
C ARG A 6 2.10 -16.40 2.62
N VAL A 7 3.43 -16.49 2.53
CA VAL A 7 4.32 -15.75 3.42
C VAL A 7 5.24 -14.81 2.63
N PRO A 8 5.47 -13.59 3.13
CA PRO A 8 6.34 -12.64 2.46
C PRO A 8 7.79 -13.11 2.48
N VAL A 9 8.49 -12.82 1.39
CA VAL A 9 9.93 -13.04 1.23
C VAL A 9 10.62 -11.68 1.30
N TYR A 10 11.35 -11.46 2.39
CA TYR A 10 12.15 -10.25 2.57
C TYR A 10 13.57 -10.48 2.09
N ARG A 11 14.15 -9.47 1.43
CA ARG A 11 15.59 -9.41 1.18
C ARG A 11 16.34 -9.47 2.51
N LYS A 12 17.50 -10.12 2.51
CA LYS A 12 18.36 -10.21 3.69
C LYS A 12 18.79 -8.81 4.11
N LEU A 13 18.53 -8.46 5.37
CA LEU A 13 18.91 -7.18 5.96
C LEU A 13 20.02 -7.42 6.97
N GLY A 14 21.28 -7.24 6.56
CA GLY A 14 22.45 -7.47 7.43
C GLY A 14 22.42 -8.87 8.09
N PRO A 15 22.48 -8.97 9.43
CA PRO A 15 22.46 -10.25 10.14
C PRO A 15 21.05 -10.89 10.22
N PHE A 16 19.99 -10.18 9.84
CA PHE A 16 18.63 -10.67 10.02
C PHE A 16 18.26 -11.73 8.97
N GLN A 17 17.81 -12.88 9.47
CA GLN A 17 17.21 -13.93 8.65
C GLN A 17 15.79 -13.53 8.22
N THR A 18 15.37 -13.95 7.02
CA THR A 18 14.02 -13.68 6.49
C THR A 18 12.90 -14.13 7.43
N LYS A 19 13.09 -15.24 8.17
CA LYS A 19 12.15 -15.70 9.19
C LYS A 19 11.95 -14.68 10.31
N ARG A 20 13.05 -14.14 10.85
CA ARG A 20 13.00 -13.14 11.93
C ARG A 20 12.36 -11.84 11.47
N LEU A 21 12.66 -11.38 10.25
CA LEU A 21 11.99 -10.22 9.66
C LEU A 21 10.49 -10.43 9.55
N ARG A 22 10.05 -11.60 9.10
CA ARG A 22 8.62 -11.94 9.02
C ARG A 22 7.92 -11.91 10.38
N GLU A 23 8.54 -12.48 11.41
CA GLU A 23 8.00 -12.45 12.78
C GLU A 23 7.87 -11.00 13.31
N ILE A 24 8.88 -10.17 13.04
CA ILE A 24 8.86 -8.75 13.41
C ILE A 24 7.72 -8.03 12.71
N VAL A 25 7.62 -8.13 11.38
CA VAL A 25 6.54 -7.45 10.61
C VAL A 25 5.17 -7.94 11.07
N HIS A 26 4.99 -9.25 11.28
CA HIS A 26 3.73 -9.79 11.80
C HIS A 26 3.38 -9.19 13.17
N SER A 27 4.35 -9.12 14.09
CA SER A 27 4.17 -8.55 15.43
C SER A 27 3.82 -7.06 15.37
N VAL A 28 4.48 -6.30 14.50
CA VAL A 28 4.20 -4.87 14.28
C VAL A 28 2.77 -4.71 13.76
N LEU A 29 2.39 -5.39 12.68
CA LEU A 29 1.06 -5.27 12.09
C LEU A 29 -0.06 -5.71 13.04
N ALA A 30 0.20 -6.70 13.91
CA ALA A 30 -0.78 -7.16 14.89
C ALA A 30 -0.99 -6.16 16.04
N LYS A 31 0.01 -5.34 16.37
CA LYS A 31 -0.04 -4.36 17.45
C LYS A 31 -0.34 -2.95 16.98
N LEU A 32 -0.19 -2.70 15.68
CA LEU A 32 -0.43 -1.40 15.09
C LEU A 32 -1.92 -1.10 15.13
N ASP A 33 -2.27 0.03 15.73
CA ASP A 33 -3.62 0.57 15.61
C ASP A 33 -3.89 0.93 14.14
N ARG A 34 -4.84 0.23 13.50
CA ARG A 34 -5.18 0.48 12.09
C ARG A 34 -5.74 1.88 11.88
N GLY A 35 -6.39 2.47 12.88
CA GLY A 35 -6.90 3.84 12.84
C GLY A 35 -5.79 4.89 12.77
N SER A 36 -4.57 4.56 13.22
CA SER A 36 -3.42 5.46 13.17
C SER A 36 -2.79 5.59 11.78
N ILE A 37 -3.14 4.70 10.85
CA ILE A 37 -2.67 4.78 9.45
C ILE A 37 -3.55 5.78 8.72
N ALA A 38 -3.01 6.99 8.50
CA ALA A 38 -3.69 8.02 7.74
C ALA A 38 -4.05 7.54 6.33
N ASP A 39 -5.34 7.57 6.00
CA ASP A 39 -5.85 7.31 4.65
C ASP A 39 -6.25 8.65 4.02
N GLY A 40 -5.31 9.27 3.31
CA GLY A 40 -5.52 10.58 2.69
C GLY A 40 -6.39 10.54 1.42
N LEU A 41 -6.78 9.36 0.95
CA LEU A 41 -7.57 9.25 -0.27
C LEU A 41 -9.04 9.61 0.03
N PRO A 42 -9.66 10.55 -0.70
CA PRO A 42 -11.07 10.88 -0.49
C PRO A 42 -11.97 9.65 -0.62
N LEU A 43 -12.96 9.53 0.27
CA LEU A 43 -13.88 8.37 0.31
C LEU A 43 -14.54 8.10 -1.05
N GLU A 44 -14.99 9.17 -1.72
CA GLU A 44 -15.62 9.11 -3.05
C GLU A 44 -14.71 8.48 -4.11
N VAL A 45 -13.40 8.75 -4.06
CA VAL A 45 -12.41 8.18 -4.99
C VAL A 45 -12.19 6.70 -4.67
N ARG A 46 -12.08 6.38 -3.37
CA ARG A 46 -11.91 5.01 -2.90
C ARG A 46 -13.09 4.12 -3.32
N ASP A 47 -14.31 4.61 -3.13
CA ASP A 47 -15.54 3.88 -3.44
C ASP A 47 -15.72 3.70 -4.96
N ARG A 48 -15.47 4.77 -5.73
CA ARG A 48 -15.54 4.72 -7.22
C ARG A 48 -14.62 3.67 -7.82
N HIS A 49 -13.45 3.45 -7.23
CA HIS A 49 -12.46 2.50 -7.71
C HIS A 49 -12.46 1.17 -6.95
N SER A 50 -13.41 0.99 -6.01
CA SER A 50 -13.55 -0.21 -5.17
C SER A 50 -12.24 -0.60 -4.46
N LEU A 51 -11.55 0.41 -3.91
CA LEU A 51 -10.26 0.24 -3.26
C LEU A 51 -10.44 -0.06 -1.76
N ILE A 52 -9.64 -0.98 -1.23
CA ILE A 52 -9.60 -1.24 0.22
C ILE A 52 -8.94 -0.09 0.99
N THR A 53 -9.02 -0.08 2.32
CA THR A 53 -8.35 0.95 3.14
C THR A 53 -6.82 0.86 3.04
N ARG A 54 -6.10 1.94 3.35
CA ARG A 54 -4.63 1.93 3.33
C ARG A 54 -4.07 0.94 4.35
N ALA A 55 -4.69 0.88 5.52
CA ALA A 55 -4.30 -0.05 6.58
C ALA A 55 -4.41 -1.51 6.13
N ASP A 56 -5.51 -1.86 5.46
CA ASP A 56 -5.72 -3.21 4.95
C ASP A 56 -4.74 -3.53 3.83
N ALA A 57 -4.50 -2.61 2.90
CA ALA A 57 -3.52 -2.82 1.85
C ALA A 57 -2.09 -3.05 2.39
N VAL A 58 -1.68 -2.33 3.43
CA VAL A 58 -0.38 -2.53 4.09
C VAL A 58 -0.32 -3.88 4.81
N ALA A 59 -1.40 -4.34 5.42
CA ALA A 59 -1.43 -5.66 6.04
C ALA A 59 -1.38 -6.78 4.99
N ASP A 60 -2.24 -6.68 3.98
CA ASP A 60 -2.49 -7.73 3.00
C ASP A 60 -1.36 -7.86 1.97
N ILE A 61 -0.58 -6.80 1.72
CA ILE A 61 0.63 -6.90 0.88
C ILE A 61 1.70 -7.75 1.55
N HIS A 62 1.76 -7.74 2.89
CA HIS A 62 2.69 -8.54 3.66
C HIS A 62 2.13 -9.94 3.95
N PHE A 63 0.86 -10.04 4.35
CA PHE A 63 0.22 -11.29 4.71
C PHE A 63 -1.12 -11.42 3.98
N PRO A 64 -1.11 -11.97 2.75
CA PRO A 64 -2.32 -12.13 1.95
C PRO A 64 -3.42 -12.88 2.70
N PRO A 65 -4.68 -12.45 2.62
CA PRO A 65 -5.79 -13.16 3.24
C PRO A 65 -6.00 -14.51 2.53
N GLU A 66 -6.69 -15.43 3.21
CA GLU A 66 -6.92 -16.78 2.69
C GLU A 66 -7.73 -16.78 1.39
N SER A 67 -8.66 -15.82 1.26
CA SER A 67 -9.51 -15.59 0.09
C SER A 67 -8.77 -15.13 -1.16
N SER A 68 -7.55 -14.59 -1.04
CA SER A 68 -6.78 -14.14 -2.20
C SER A 68 -6.04 -15.29 -2.88
N THR A 69 -5.78 -15.16 -4.18
CA THR A 69 -4.96 -16.13 -4.92
C THR A 69 -3.53 -15.64 -5.06
N ILE A 70 -2.54 -16.56 -5.11
CA ILE A 70 -1.14 -16.17 -5.36
C ILE A 70 -0.99 -15.56 -6.76
N ALA A 71 -1.73 -16.09 -7.74
CA ALA A 71 -1.72 -15.59 -9.12
C ALA A 71 -2.07 -14.10 -9.21
N GLU A 72 -3.04 -13.61 -8.42
CA GLU A 72 -3.34 -12.18 -8.36
C GLU A 72 -2.15 -11.35 -7.86
N TYR A 73 -1.39 -11.86 -6.90
CA TYR A 73 -0.18 -11.19 -6.40
C TYR A 73 0.95 -11.19 -7.42
N GLU A 74 1.16 -12.32 -8.10
CA GLU A 74 2.16 -12.46 -9.16
C GLU A 74 1.88 -11.51 -10.35
N MET A 75 0.60 -11.28 -10.65
CA MET A 75 0.17 -10.38 -11.73
C MET A 75 0.00 -8.92 -11.30
N PHE A 76 0.34 -8.56 -10.06
CA PHE A 76 0.13 -7.21 -9.50
C PHE A 76 -1.34 -6.75 -9.48
N ARG A 77 -2.27 -7.69 -9.29
CA ARG A 77 -3.73 -7.48 -9.35
C ARG A 77 -4.46 -7.66 -8.02
N SER A 78 -3.78 -8.07 -6.95
CA SER A 78 -4.40 -8.16 -5.62
C SER A 78 -4.97 -6.81 -5.17
N ALA A 79 -6.00 -6.83 -4.31
CA ALA A 79 -6.62 -5.60 -3.80
C ALA A 79 -5.59 -4.69 -3.11
N ALA A 80 -4.65 -5.27 -2.36
CA ALA A 80 -3.55 -4.58 -1.72
C ALA A 80 -2.63 -3.88 -2.73
N GLN A 81 -2.17 -4.59 -3.78
CA GLN A 81 -1.32 -4.01 -4.81
C GLN A 81 -2.06 -2.92 -5.58
N ARG A 82 -3.31 -3.17 -5.99
CA ARG A 82 -4.12 -2.17 -6.70
C ARG A 82 -4.27 -0.89 -5.88
N ARG A 83 -4.52 -1.01 -4.57
CA ARG A 83 -4.61 0.13 -3.66
C ARG A 83 -3.30 0.90 -3.58
N LEU A 84 -2.17 0.23 -3.35
CA LEU A 84 -0.87 0.89 -3.20
C LEU A 84 -0.36 1.51 -4.52
N ILE A 85 -0.56 0.81 -5.63
CA ILE A 85 -0.24 1.31 -6.98
C ILE A 85 -1.08 2.57 -7.28
N PHE A 86 -2.39 2.52 -6.98
CA PHE A 86 -3.26 3.67 -7.17
C PHE A 86 -2.82 4.87 -6.33
N ASP A 87 -2.53 4.66 -5.03
CA ASP A 87 -2.05 5.74 -4.15
C ASP A 87 -0.81 6.43 -4.73
N GLU A 88 0.19 5.67 -5.18
CA GLU A 88 1.42 6.23 -5.73
C GLU A 88 1.14 7.11 -6.96
N PHE A 89 0.40 6.58 -7.95
CA PHE A 89 0.08 7.33 -9.16
C PHE A 89 -0.83 8.54 -8.91
N PHE A 90 -1.81 8.40 -8.00
CA PHE A 90 -2.72 9.47 -7.64
C PHE A 90 -1.95 10.65 -7.04
N TRP A 91 -1.13 10.41 -6.01
CA TRP A 91 -0.39 11.48 -5.33
C TRP A 91 0.72 12.07 -6.19
N LEU A 92 1.40 11.25 -6.99
CA LEU A 92 2.39 11.73 -7.96
C LEU A 92 1.72 12.67 -8.97
N THR A 93 0.60 12.25 -9.58
CA THR A 93 -0.11 13.06 -10.57
C THR A 93 -0.72 14.31 -9.95
N PHE A 94 -1.30 14.19 -8.76
CA PHE A 94 -1.87 15.30 -8.03
C PHE A 94 -0.82 16.37 -7.71
N SER A 95 0.32 15.97 -7.13
CA SER A 95 1.40 16.89 -6.79
C SER A 95 2.00 17.59 -8.01
N MET A 96 2.19 16.87 -9.12
CA MET A 96 2.66 17.46 -10.39
C MET A 96 1.70 18.54 -10.89
N ARG A 97 0.38 18.28 -10.88
CA ARG A 97 -0.62 19.25 -11.34
C ARG A 97 -0.76 20.45 -10.40
N TYR A 98 -0.71 20.19 -9.10
CA TYR A 98 -0.74 21.23 -8.08
C TYR A 98 0.47 22.17 -8.21
N SER A 99 1.66 21.61 -8.42
CA SER A 99 2.90 22.36 -8.59
C SER A 99 2.90 23.17 -9.89
N ALA A 100 2.41 22.60 -10.99
CA ALA A 100 2.28 23.31 -12.27
C ALA A 100 1.31 24.50 -12.17
N ALA A 101 0.18 24.33 -11.46
CA ALA A 101 -0.77 25.41 -11.22
C ALA A 101 -0.19 26.53 -10.35
N ALA A 102 0.61 26.20 -9.34
CA ALA A 102 1.28 27.17 -8.47
C ALA A 102 2.36 27.99 -9.22
N VAL A 103 3.03 27.40 -10.21
CA VAL A 103 4.05 28.07 -11.04
C VAL A 103 3.41 28.97 -12.11
N GLY A 104 2.21 28.63 -12.60
CA GLY A 104 1.46 29.41 -13.60
C GLY A 104 0.87 30.75 -13.10
N GLY A 105 0.74 30.93 -11.78
CA GLY A 105 0.15 32.13 -11.16
C GLY A 105 1.04 33.38 -11.11
N LYS A 106 2.29 33.33 -11.61
CA LYS A 106 3.25 34.45 -11.59
C LYS A 106 3.44 35.19 -12.92
N ARG A 107 2.57 35.02 -13.91
CA ARG A 107 2.57 35.88 -15.12
C ARG A 107 1.62 37.06 -14.92
N LYS A 108 2.16 38.18 -14.44
CA LYS A 108 1.49 39.49 -14.43
C LYS A 108 1.38 39.99 -15.89
N PRO A 109 0.21 40.44 -16.39
CA PRO A 109 0.09 40.98 -17.74
C PRO A 109 0.80 42.36 -17.84
N PRO A 110 1.17 42.79 -19.06
CA PRO A 110 1.86 44.07 -19.30
C PRO A 110 1.04 45.28 -18.84
#